data_AF-A0A536HPL2-F1
#
_entry.id   AF-A0A536HPL2-F1
#
_cell.length_a   1.000
_cell.length_b   1.000
_cell.length_c   1.000
_cell.angle_alpha   90.00
_cell.angle_beta   90.00
_cell.angle_gamma   90.00
#
_symmetry.space_group_name_H-M   'P 1'
#
loop_
_entity.id
_entity.type
_entity.pdbx_description
1 polymer ?
#
loop_
_entity_poly.entity_id
_entity_poly.type
_entity_poly.pdbx_seq_one_letter_code
_entity_poly.pdbx_strand_id
1 'polypeptide(L)'
;MRLINYGCSASQFDAMFAAQDGKCAICGALETRTQQSRLRTLAVDHDHATGKIRALLCGGCNSGLGSFEHDPNVLEAAITYLQAHAPDMRTL
;
A
#
# COMPACT_ATOMS: atom_id res chain seq x y z
N MET A 1 8.76 -6.55 -10.12
CA MET A 1 8.08 -7.43 -11.11
C MET A 1 6.59 -7.30 -10.89
N ARG A 2 5.83 -6.77 -11.86
CA ARG A 2 4.38 -6.53 -11.72
C ARG A 2 3.65 -7.68 -12.42
N LEU A 3 3.40 -8.78 -11.70
CA LEU A 3 2.67 -9.91 -12.23
C LEU A 3 1.25 -9.92 -11.67
N ILE A 4 0.33 -9.85 -12.62
CA ILE A 4 -1.10 -10.06 -12.48
C ILE A 4 -1.29 -11.51 -12.00
N ASN A 5 -2.12 -11.72 -10.98
CA ASN A 5 -2.55 -13.02 -10.41
C ASN A 5 -1.65 -13.67 -9.36
N TYR A 6 -1.64 -13.14 -8.13
CA TYR A 6 -1.35 -13.92 -6.91
C TYR A 6 -2.54 -14.81 -6.49
N GLY A 7 -3.27 -15.38 -7.46
CA GLY A 7 -4.47 -16.16 -7.18
C GLY A 7 -5.67 -15.35 -6.67
N CYS A 8 -5.61 -14.02 -6.69
CA CYS A 8 -6.78 -13.18 -6.38
C CYS A 8 -7.80 -13.29 -7.51
N SER A 9 -8.92 -13.94 -7.24
CA SER A 9 -10.07 -13.90 -8.13
C SER A 9 -10.67 -12.50 -8.20
N ALA A 10 -11.39 -12.20 -9.28
CA ALA A 10 -12.12 -10.94 -9.42
C ALA A 10 -13.12 -10.73 -8.27
N SER A 11 -13.84 -11.77 -7.86
CA SER A 11 -14.78 -11.68 -6.73
C SER A 11 -14.10 -11.41 -5.40
N GLN A 12 -12.90 -11.99 -5.15
CA GLN A 12 -12.11 -11.66 -3.96
C GLN A 12 -11.64 -10.20 -4.01
N PHE A 13 -11.20 -9.73 -5.18
CA PHE A 13 -10.81 -8.33 -5.35
C PHE A 13 -11.99 -7.40 -5.07
N ASP A 14 -13.15 -7.65 -5.68
CA ASP A 14 -14.35 -6.83 -5.52
C ASP A 14 -14.86 -6.84 -4.07
N ALA A 15 -14.80 -7.99 -3.40
CA ALA A 15 -15.14 -8.09 -1.98
C ALA A 15 -14.21 -7.26 -1.10
N MET A 16 -12.89 -7.30 -1.34
CA MET A 16 -11.93 -6.45 -0.62
C MET A 16 -12.13 -4.98 -0.97
N PHE A 17 -12.36 -4.65 -2.24
CA PHE A 17 -12.57 -3.29 -2.68
C PHE A 17 -13.80 -2.67 -2.02
N ALA A 18 -14.91 -3.42 -1.95
CA ALA A 18 -16.12 -3.01 -1.24
C ALA A 18 -15.87 -2.88 0.27
N ALA A 19 -15.22 -3.86 0.90
CA ALA A 19 -14.92 -3.83 2.34
C ALA A 19 -13.97 -2.69 2.74
N GLN A 20 -13.16 -2.19 1.80
CA GLN A 20 -12.24 -1.08 1.99
C GLN A 20 -12.81 0.28 1.50
N ASP A 21 -14.09 0.37 1.14
CA ASP A 21 -14.70 1.56 0.55
C ASP A 21 -13.93 2.12 -0.67
N GLY A 22 -13.31 1.23 -1.44
CA GLY A 22 -12.48 1.58 -2.59
C GLY A 22 -11.16 2.30 -2.25
N LYS A 23 -10.72 2.26 -0.99
CA LYS A 23 -9.54 2.98 -0.49
C LYS A 23 -8.39 2.05 -0.14
N CYS A 24 -7.19 2.61 -0.08
CA CYS A 24 -5.99 1.93 0.39
C CYS A 24 -6.13 1.50 1.86
N ALA A 25 -5.82 0.25 2.17
CA ALA A 25 -5.88 -0.27 3.54
C ALA A 25 -4.84 0.36 4.49
N ILE A 26 -3.76 0.96 3.97
CA ILE A 26 -2.73 1.62 4.78
C ILE A 26 -3.06 3.08 5.04
N CYS A 27 -3.26 3.88 3.99
CA CYS A 27 -3.42 5.33 4.12
C CYS A 27 -4.86 5.84 4.06
N GLY A 28 -5.84 4.97 3.75
CA GLY A 28 -7.25 5.37 3.63
C GLY A 28 -7.58 6.25 2.42
N ALA A 29 -6.60 6.53 1.54
CA ALA A 29 -6.82 7.33 0.34
C ALA A 29 -7.21 6.48 -0.88
N LEU A 30 -7.89 7.12 -1.84
CA LEU A 30 -8.13 6.55 -3.16
C LEU A 30 -6.81 6.38 -3.93
N GLU A 31 -6.80 5.54 -4.96
CA GLU A 31 -5.71 5.55 -5.93
C GLU A 31 -5.68 6.91 -6.66
N THR A 32 -4.47 7.41 -6.91
CA THR A 32 -4.23 8.67 -7.62
C THR A 32 -3.27 8.50 -8.80
N ARG A 33 -2.53 7.38 -8.85
CA ARG A 33 -1.59 7.12 -9.94
C ARG A 33 -2.34 6.74 -11.21
N THR A 34 -1.92 7.34 -12.32
CA THR A 34 -2.43 7.01 -13.64
C THR A 34 -1.43 6.15 -14.42
N GLN A 35 -1.93 5.35 -15.37
CA GLN A 35 -1.14 4.62 -16.35
C GLN A 35 -1.84 4.74 -17.69
N GLN A 36 -1.11 5.16 -18.72
CA GLN A 36 -1.66 5.38 -20.06
C GLN A 36 -2.94 6.25 -20.02
N SER A 37 -2.88 7.36 -19.27
CA SER A 37 -3.98 8.31 -19.08
C SER A 37 -5.24 7.76 -18.40
N ARG A 38 -5.16 6.60 -17.75
CA ARG A 38 -6.26 6.01 -16.95
C ARG A 38 -5.85 5.88 -15.50
N LEU A 39 -6.80 6.11 -14.59
CA LEU A 39 -6.59 5.84 -13.17
C LEU A 39 -6.31 4.36 -12.98
N ARG A 40 -5.27 4.03 -12.21
CA ARG A 40 -4.97 2.64 -11.89
C ARG A 40 -5.95 2.12 -10.86
N THR A 41 -6.09 0.80 -10.79
CA THR A 41 -6.75 0.14 -9.66
C THR A 41 -5.77 0.04 -8.49
N LEU A 42 -6.30 -0.14 -7.29
CA LEU A 42 -5.51 -0.54 -6.14
C LEU A 42 -4.77 -1.86 -6.46
N ALA A 43 -3.55 -1.98 -5.93
CA ALA A 43 -2.71 -3.17 -6.04
C ALA A 43 -3.11 -4.20 -4.98
N VAL A 44 -3.06 -5.48 -5.32
CA VAL A 44 -3.24 -6.59 -4.36
C VAL A 44 -1.92 -6.80 -3.60
N ASP A 45 -1.92 -6.47 -2.32
CA ASP A 45 -0.83 -6.79 -1.41
C ASP A 45 -0.93 -8.24 -0.94
N HIS A 46 0.20 -8.90 -0.84
CA HIS A 46 0.30 -10.30 -0.46
C HIS A 46 1.62 -10.55 0.26
N ASP A 47 1.63 -11.58 1.07
CA ASP A 47 2.83 -12.04 1.74
C ASP A 47 3.78 -12.71 0.74
N HIS A 48 5.03 -12.26 0.67
CA HIS A 48 6.00 -12.76 -0.31
C HIS A 48 6.51 -14.18 -0.03
N ALA A 49 6.36 -14.68 1.21
CA ALA A 49 6.79 -16.03 1.58
C ALA A 49 5.68 -17.06 1.35
N THR A 50 4.43 -16.70 1.66
CA THR A 50 3.28 -17.61 1.65
C THR A 50 2.33 -17.40 0.48
N GLY A 51 2.42 -16.26 -0.22
CA GLY A 51 1.47 -15.85 -1.25
C GLY A 51 0.11 -15.42 -0.71
N LYS A 52 -0.10 -15.42 0.62
CA LYS A 52 -1.37 -15.06 1.23
C LYS A 52 -1.71 -13.60 0.94
N ILE A 53 -2.86 -13.36 0.33
CA ILE A 53 -3.39 -12.01 0.11
C ILE A 53 -3.65 -11.33 1.44
N ARG A 54 -3.23 -10.07 1.55
CA ARG A 54 -3.40 -9.23 2.74
C ARG A 54 -4.53 -8.22 2.53
N ALA A 55 -4.38 -7.29 1.59
CA ALA A 55 -5.34 -6.20 1.36
C ALA A 55 -5.12 -5.52 -0.01
N LEU A 56 -5.94 -4.53 -0.35
CA LEU A 56 -5.71 -3.64 -1.49
C LEU A 56 -5.01 -2.33 -1.07
N LEU A 57 -3.95 -1.96 -1.78
CA LEU A 57 -3.14 -0.77 -1.49
C LEU A 57 -3.08 0.19 -2.68
N CYS A 58 -2.99 1.49 -2.43
CA CYS A 58 -2.64 2.43 -3.50
C CYS A 58 -1.19 2.20 -3.94
N GLY A 59 -0.86 2.61 -5.17
CA GLY A 59 0.48 2.45 -5.70
C GLY A 59 1.55 3.19 -4.88
N GLY A 60 1.18 4.26 -4.17
CA GLY A 60 2.05 4.96 -3.21
C GLY A 60 2.52 4.03 -2.09
N CYS A 61 1.58 3.54 -1.29
CA CYS A 61 1.88 2.66 -0.15
C CYS A 61 2.52 1.35 -0.60
N ASN A 62 2.02 0.72 -1.67
CA ASN A 62 2.58 -0.53 -2.19
C ASN A 62 4.05 -0.37 -2.64
N SER A 63 4.37 0.73 -3.33
CA SER A 63 5.78 1.01 -3.68
C SER A 63 6.61 1.31 -2.44
N GLY A 64 6.08 2.06 -1.47
CA GLY A 64 6.76 2.37 -0.22
C GLY A 64 7.16 1.12 0.57
N LEU A 65 6.24 0.16 0.74
CA LEU A 65 6.55 -1.13 1.36
C LEU A 65 7.67 -1.87 0.62
N GLY A 66 7.64 -1.84 -0.72
CA GLY A 66 8.70 -2.43 -1.56
C GLY A 66 10.06 -1.76 -1.37
N SER A 67 10.10 -0.43 -1.21
CA SER A 67 11.32 0.32 -0.97
C SER A 67 11.97 0.03 0.38
N PHE A 68 11.19 -0.43 1.36
CA PHE A 68 11.68 -0.88 2.67
C PHE A 68 11.78 -2.42 2.76
N GLU A 69 11.79 -3.12 1.62
CA GLU A 69 11.92 -4.59 1.53
C GLU A 69 10.90 -5.39 2.36
N HIS A 70 9.80 -4.74 2.73
CA HIS A 70 8.76 -5.31 3.59
C HIS A 70 9.29 -5.69 4.99
N ASP A 71 10.40 -5.09 5.43
CA ASP A 71 10.99 -5.30 6.76
C ASP A 71 10.34 -4.35 7.80
N PRO A 72 9.59 -4.89 8.79
CA PRO A 72 8.99 -4.09 9.84
C PRO A 72 10.03 -3.30 10.66
N ASN A 73 11.22 -3.84 10.87
CA ASN A 73 12.26 -3.17 11.66
C ASN A 73 12.75 -1.90 10.97
N VAL A 74 12.89 -1.94 9.64
CA VAL A 74 13.28 -0.78 8.84
C VAL A 74 12.16 0.27 8.84
N LEU A 75 10.90 -0.17 8.76
CA LEU A 75 9.74 0.73 8.83
C LEU A 75 9.63 1.41 10.21
N GLU A 76 9.88 0.70 11.30
CA GLU A 76 9.92 1.27 12.66
C GLU A 76 11.08 2.27 12.82
N ALA A 77 12.25 1.96 12.27
CA ALA A 77 13.37 2.89 12.22
C ALA A 77 13.03 4.15 11.42
N ALA A 78 12.30 4.02 10.30
CA ALA A 78 11.84 5.16 9.50
C ALA A 78 10.87 6.06 10.28
N ILE A 79 9.95 5.48 11.07
CA ILE A 79 9.07 6.25 11.98
C ILE A 79 9.91 7.02 13.00
N THR A 80 10.87 6.35 13.63
CA THR A 80 11.76 6.96 14.63
C THR A 80 12.55 8.13 14.04
N TYR A 81 13.10 7.95 12.84
CA TYR A 81 13.81 9.01 12.11
C TYR A 81 12.91 10.22 11.86
N LEU A 82 11.69 10.01 11.34
CA LEU A 82 10.75 11.11 11.09
C LEU A 82 10.37 11.85 12.38
N GLN A 83 10.16 11.14 13.48
CA GLN A 83 9.85 11.77 14.78
C GLN A 83 11.01 12.61 15.31
N ALA A 84 12.25 12.12 15.17
CA ALA A 84 13.45 12.86 15.59
C ALA A 84 13.72 14.13 14.77
N HIS A 85 13.22 14.19 13.54
CA HIS A 85 13.40 15.31 12.60
C HIS A 85 12.10 16.06 12.28
N ALA A 86 11.01 15.79 12.99
CA ALA A 86 9.75 16.50 12.79
C ALA A 86 9.94 17.99 13.13
N PRO A 87 9.42 18.91 12.30
CA PRO A 87 9.46 20.33 12.63
C PRO A 87 8.69 20.58 13.94
N ASP A 88 9.22 21.44 14.81
CA ASP A 88 8.52 21.81 16.05
C ASP A 88 7.22 22.54 15.70
N MET A 89 6.10 21.84 15.82
CA MET A 89 4.76 22.33 15.49
C MET A 89 4.27 23.43 16.45
N ARG A 90 5.09 23.87 17.42
CA ARG A 90 4.81 25.01 18.32
C ARG A 90 5.06 26.38 17.69
N THR A 91 5.55 26.43 16.45
CA THR A 91 5.94 27.68 15.78
C THR A 91 5.06 28.03 14.57
N LEU A 92 3.93 27.33 14.38
CA LEU A 92 2.93 27.62 13.34
C LEU A 92 1.63 28.13 13.97
#